data_AF-A0A535EZA2-F1
#
_entry.id   AF-A0A535EZA2-F1
#
_cell.length_a   1.000
_cell.length_b   1.000
_cell.length_c   1.000
_cell.angle_alpha   90.00
_cell.angle_beta   90.00
_cell.angle_gamma   90.00
#
_symmetry.space_group_name_H-M   'P 1'
#
loop_
_entity.id
_entity.type
_entity.pdbx_description
1 polymer ?
#
loop_
_entity_poly.entity_id
_entity_poly.type
_entity_poly.pdbx_seq_one_letter_code
_entity_poly.pdbx_strand_id
1 'polypeptide(L)'
;MAIEAKRPNDHWMSERQIRSEAPRFEKGEKRPHTPDAILTNAANGKVTAIEVERSTKNDDELEDDLRELAVSYKSIWYFASSATRRKIEQMLEGFTLEMKKPFVFYNLKEYGNDYKIS
;
A
#
# COMPACT_ATOMS: atom_id res chain seq x y z
N MET A 1 10.79 17.53 -0.59
CA MET A 1 12.08 16.78 -0.61
C MET A 1 11.74 15.30 -0.55
N ALA A 2 12.01 14.50 -1.59
CA ALA A 2 11.48 13.12 -1.73
C ALA A 2 11.79 12.25 -0.50
N ILE A 3 10.87 11.35 -0.11
CA ILE A 3 11.03 10.48 1.07
C ILE A 3 12.31 9.65 0.98
N GLU A 4 12.71 9.21 -0.22
CA GLU A 4 13.98 8.52 -0.48
C GLU A 4 15.19 9.32 0.03
N ALA A 5 15.23 10.64 -0.21
CA ALA A 5 16.33 11.50 0.25
C ALA A 5 16.40 11.61 1.78
N LYS A 6 15.26 11.44 2.47
CA LYS A 6 15.22 11.41 3.94
C LYS A 6 15.59 10.04 4.52
N ARG A 7 15.61 8.99 3.69
CA ARG A 7 15.84 7.60 4.09
C ARG A 7 16.82 6.93 3.11
N PRO A 8 18.05 7.46 2.96
CA PRO A 8 18.94 7.09 1.87
C PRO A 8 19.43 5.63 1.92
N ASN A 9 19.35 4.99 3.09
CA ASN A 9 19.76 3.61 3.27
C ASN A 9 18.60 2.62 3.09
N ASP A 10 17.35 3.08 3.15
CA ASP A 10 16.21 2.18 3.00
C ASP A 10 16.05 1.79 1.51
N HIS A 11 15.62 0.55 1.26
CA HIS A 11 15.47 0.03 -0.10
C HIS A 11 14.04 0.24 -0.60
N TRP A 12 13.92 0.88 -1.75
CA TRP A 12 12.64 1.19 -2.41
C TRP A 12 12.47 0.34 -3.66
N MET A 13 11.30 -0.28 -3.78
CA MET A 13 10.88 -1.00 -4.97
C MET A 13 9.51 -0.50 -5.40
N SER A 14 9.42 -0.01 -6.64
CA SER A 14 8.14 0.32 -7.28
C SER A 14 7.37 -0.94 -7.70
N GLU A 15 6.06 -0.82 -7.89
CA GLU A 15 5.20 -1.87 -8.45
C GLU A 15 5.83 -2.52 -9.70
N ARG A 16 6.37 -1.69 -10.61
CA ARG A 16 7.00 -2.16 -11.85
C ARG A 16 8.20 -3.06 -11.57
N GLN A 17 9.03 -2.72 -10.58
CA GLN A 17 10.17 -3.56 -10.18
C GLN A 17 9.68 -4.85 -9.53
N ILE A 18 8.71 -4.75 -8.61
CA ILE A 18 8.09 -5.91 -7.94
C ILE A 18 7.54 -6.90 -8.98
N ARG A 19 6.77 -6.41 -9.97
CA ARG A 19 6.23 -7.23 -11.05
C ARG A 19 7.30 -7.83 -11.95
N SER A 20 8.42 -7.14 -12.15
CA SER A 20 9.52 -7.66 -12.98
C SER A 20 10.30 -8.79 -12.31
N GLU A 21 10.30 -8.83 -10.98
CA GLU A 21 10.95 -9.86 -10.16
C GLU A 21 9.99 -11.00 -9.78
N ALA A 22 8.67 -10.80 -9.95
CA ALA A 22 7.66 -11.80 -9.66
C ALA A 22 7.74 -13.01 -10.61
N PRO A 23 7.38 -14.22 -10.15
CA PRO A 23 7.28 -15.41 -11.00
C PRO A 23 6.33 -15.19 -12.18
N ARG A 24 6.59 -15.88 -13.30
CA ARG A 24 5.63 -15.92 -14.41
C ARG A 24 4.43 -16.78 -14.00
N PHE A 25 3.25 -16.19 -14.08
CA PHE A 25 1.98 -16.88 -13.86
C PHE A 25 1.46 -17.48 -15.16
N GLU A 26 0.84 -18.65 -15.07
CA GLU A 26 0.17 -19.28 -16.20
C GLU A 26 -1.11 -18.53 -16.60
N LYS A 27 -1.57 -18.77 -17.83
CA LYS A 27 -2.80 -18.14 -18.34
C LYS A 27 -4.00 -18.66 -17.54
N GLY A 28 -4.65 -17.78 -16.80
CA GLY A 28 -5.85 -18.09 -16.01
C GLY A 28 -5.60 -18.19 -14.50
N GLU A 29 -4.35 -18.12 -14.04
CA GLU A 29 -4.05 -18.05 -12.61
C GLU A 29 -4.42 -16.68 -12.03
N LYS A 30 -5.10 -16.69 -10.86
CA LYS A 30 -5.34 -15.47 -10.08
C LYS A 30 -3.99 -15.01 -9.54
N ARG A 31 -3.58 -13.80 -9.92
CA ARG A 31 -2.36 -13.18 -9.40
C ARG A 31 -2.65 -12.60 -8.02
N PRO A 32 -1.71 -12.73 -7.06
CA PRO A 32 -1.80 -11.99 -5.81
C PRO A 32 -1.76 -10.49 -6.10
N HIS A 33 -2.39 -9.72 -5.22
CA HIS A 33 -2.30 -8.26 -5.22
C HIS A 33 -0.83 -7.83 -5.16
N THR A 34 -0.51 -6.79 -5.91
CA THR A 34 0.85 -6.23 -5.96
C THR A 34 0.80 -4.80 -5.45
N PRO A 35 1.49 -4.47 -4.34
CA PRO A 35 1.49 -3.11 -3.84
C PRO A 35 2.12 -2.11 -4.82
N ASP A 36 1.67 -0.86 -4.75
CA ASP A 36 2.21 0.24 -5.57
C ASP A 36 3.71 0.46 -5.31
N ALA A 37 4.16 0.21 -4.08
CA ALA A 37 5.58 0.13 -3.74
C ALA A 37 5.81 -0.69 -2.47
N ILE A 38 7.06 -1.10 -2.28
CA ILE A 38 7.57 -1.68 -1.05
C ILE A 38 8.76 -0.86 -0.57
N LEU A 39 8.75 -0.59 0.74
CA LEU A 39 9.87 -0.01 1.47
C LEU A 39 10.45 -1.04 2.44
N THR A 40 11.72 -1.38 2.29
CA THR A 40 12.46 -2.22 3.24
C THR A 40 13.39 -1.35 4.07
N ASN A 41 13.13 -1.31 5.38
CA ASN A 41 13.99 -0.56 6.29
C ASN A 41 15.33 -1.26 6.48
N ALA A 42 16.44 -0.57 6.19
CA ALA A 42 17.76 -1.20 6.22
C ALA A 42 18.28 -1.52 7.63
N ALA A 43 17.79 -0.82 8.67
CA ALA A 43 18.26 -1.03 10.03
C ALA A 43 17.67 -2.27 10.70
N ASN A 44 16.43 -2.64 10.35
CA ASN A 44 15.72 -3.75 11.01
C ASN A 44 15.04 -4.74 10.05
N GLY A 45 15.19 -4.56 8.73
CA GLY A 45 14.59 -5.43 7.71
C GLY A 45 13.06 -5.31 7.61
N LYS A 46 12.42 -4.36 8.31
CA LYS A 46 10.97 -4.21 8.28
C LYS A 46 10.50 -3.82 6.88
N VAL A 47 9.67 -4.68 6.28
CA VAL A 47 9.02 -4.45 5.00
C VAL A 47 7.70 -3.72 5.22
N THR A 48 7.50 -2.63 4.48
CA THR A 48 6.26 -1.85 4.48
C THR A 48 5.68 -1.81 3.06
N ALA A 49 4.47 -2.33 2.89
CA ALA A 49 3.71 -2.14 1.67
C ALA A 49 3.18 -0.71 1.60
N ILE A 50 3.15 -0.13 0.41
CA ILE A 50 2.66 1.21 0.14
C ILE A 50 1.56 1.12 -0.91
N GLU A 51 0.43 1.74 -0.60
CA GLU A 51 -0.73 1.87 -1.49
C GLU A 51 -1.08 3.35 -1.68
N VAL A 52 -1.39 3.74 -2.89
CA VAL A 52 -1.77 5.09 -3.28
C VAL A 52 -3.08 5.06 -4.05
N GLU A 53 -4.20 5.18 -3.33
CA GLU A 53 -5.51 5.12 -3.94
C GLU A 53 -5.98 6.50 -4.41
N ARG A 54 -5.92 6.72 -5.72
CA ARG A 54 -6.33 7.97 -6.38
C ARG A 54 -7.79 7.97 -6.83
N SER A 55 -8.36 6.80 -7.08
CA SER A 55 -9.71 6.62 -7.60
C SER A 55 -10.46 5.57 -6.80
N THR A 56 -11.79 5.55 -6.90
CA THR A 56 -12.59 4.51 -6.23
C THR A 56 -12.55 3.23 -7.04
N LYS A 57 -11.83 2.22 -6.53
CA LYS A 57 -12.10 0.81 -6.83
C LYS A 57 -13.53 0.45 -6.44
N ASN A 58 -14.07 -0.61 -7.06
CA ASN A 58 -15.32 -1.19 -6.57
C ASN A 58 -15.11 -1.78 -5.17
N ASP A 59 -16.19 -1.94 -4.43
CA ASP A 59 -16.11 -2.22 -2.99
C ASP A 59 -15.53 -3.61 -2.71
N ASP A 60 -15.90 -4.60 -3.51
CA ASP A 60 -15.46 -5.99 -3.34
C ASP A 60 -13.96 -6.16 -3.64
N GLU A 61 -13.45 -5.55 -4.72
CA GLU A 61 -12.02 -5.56 -5.05
C GLU A 61 -11.20 -4.86 -3.97
N LEU A 62 -11.70 -3.73 -3.46
CA LEU A 62 -11.01 -3.01 -2.40
C LEU A 62 -10.97 -3.83 -1.10
N GLU A 63 -12.05 -4.51 -0.73
CA GLU A 63 -12.05 -5.34 0.47
C GLU A 63 -11.10 -6.53 0.33
N ASP A 64 -11.10 -7.21 -0.82
CA ASP A 64 -10.18 -8.32 -1.12
C ASP A 64 -8.71 -7.87 -1.03
N ASP A 65 -8.36 -6.74 -1.64
CA ASP A 65 -7.01 -6.16 -1.58
C ASP A 65 -6.60 -5.83 -0.13
N LEU A 66 -7.50 -5.22 0.65
CA LEU A 66 -7.25 -4.89 2.06
C LEU A 66 -7.02 -6.14 2.91
N ARG A 67 -7.78 -7.22 2.66
CA ARG A 67 -7.58 -8.51 3.35
C ARG A 67 -6.23 -9.11 2.99
N GLU A 68 -5.89 -9.13 1.70
CA GLU A 68 -4.62 -9.68 1.22
C GLU A 68 -3.42 -8.92 1.79
N LEU A 69 -3.49 -7.59 1.81
CA LEU A 69 -2.46 -6.74 2.42
C LEU A 69 -2.30 -7.02 3.92
N ALA A 70 -3.41 -7.11 4.67
CA ALA A 70 -3.41 -7.34 6.12
C ALA A 70 -2.76 -8.69 6.50
N VAL A 71 -2.91 -9.70 5.64
CA VAL A 71 -2.32 -11.02 5.84
C VAL A 71 -0.84 -11.02 5.44
N SER A 72 -0.51 -10.34 4.34
CA SER A 72 0.82 -10.40 3.72
C SER A 72 1.85 -9.47 4.38
N TYR A 73 1.42 -8.38 5.00
CA TYR A 73 2.32 -7.35 5.51
C TYR A 73 2.06 -7.00 6.98
N LYS A 74 3.14 -6.78 7.74
CA LYS A 74 3.09 -6.30 9.13
C LYS A 74 3.12 -4.77 9.24
N SER A 75 3.18 -4.07 8.12
CA SER A 75 3.22 -2.62 8.02
C SER A 75 2.72 -2.20 6.64
N ILE A 76 1.71 -1.33 6.61
CA ILE A 76 1.05 -0.88 5.39
C ILE A 76 0.86 0.63 5.50
N TRP A 77 1.34 1.37 4.51
CA TRP A 77 1.14 2.80 4.40
C TRP A 77 0.17 3.07 3.28
N TYR A 78 -1.01 3.59 3.64
CA TYR A 78 -2.10 3.79 2.71
C TYR A 78 -2.35 5.28 2.51
N PHE A 79 -2.04 5.78 1.31
CA PHE A 79 -2.26 7.16 0.91
C PHE A 79 -3.59 7.25 0.19
N ALA A 80 -4.53 8.00 0.74
CA ALA A 80 -5.89 8.08 0.21
C ALA A 80 -6.46 9.50 0.32
N SER A 81 -7.43 9.82 -0.54
CA SER A 81 -8.27 11.00 -0.34
C SER A 81 -9.09 10.86 0.96
N SER A 82 -9.56 11.96 1.55
CA SER A 82 -10.39 11.90 2.76
C SER A 82 -11.67 11.06 2.59
N ALA A 83 -12.27 11.07 1.40
CA ALA A 83 -13.47 10.28 1.09
C ALA A 83 -13.12 8.79 1.02
N THR A 84 -12.07 8.44 0.26
CA THR A 84 -11.58 7.06 0.13
C THR A 84 -11.13 6.51 1.48
N ARG A 85 -10.42 7.30 2.30
CA ARG A 85 -10.00 6.90 3.63
C ARG A 85 -11.19 6.51 4.51
N ARG A 86 -12.27 7.30 4.55
CA ARG A 86 -13.47 6.97 5.33
C ARG A 86 -14.09 5.65 4.89
N LYS A 87 -14.16 5.42 3.58
CA LYS A 87 -14.66 4.16 3.01
C LYS A 87 -13.80 2.96 3.46
N ILE A 88 -12.47 3.10 3.38
CA ILE A 88 -11.55 2.05 3.84
C ILE A 88 -11.69 1.83 5.35
N GLU A 89 -11.74 2.88 6.15
CA GLU A 89 -11.94 2.77 7.60
C GLU A 89 -13.23 2.02 7.94
N GLN A 90 -14.32 2.27 7.21
CA GLN A 90 -15.59 1.53 7.34
C GLN A 90 -15.44 0.04 6.97
N MET A 91 -14.79 -0.28 5.84
CA MET A 91 -14.54 -1.68 5.45
C MET A 91 -13.68 -2.41 6.49
N LEU A 92 -12.67 -1.71 7.02
CA LEU A 92 -11.83 -2.24 8.07
C LEU A 92 -12.64 -2.54 9.34
N GLU A 93 -13.79 -1.91 9.64
CA GLU A 93 -14.58 -2.25 10.83
C GLU A 93 -14.87 -3.75 10.93
N GLY A 94 -15.12 -4.42 9.80
CA GLY A 94 -15.32 -5.86 9.69
C GLY A 94 -14.08 -6.73 9.92
N PHE A 95 -12.91 -6.13 10.10
CA PHE A 95 -11.64 -6.83 10.31
C PHE A 95 -11.34 -7.00 11.80
N THR A 96 -10.56 -8.04 12.12
CA THR A 96 -10.01 -8.23 13.48
C THR A 96 -9.02 -7.11 13.83
N LEU A 97 -8.75 -6.90 15.11
CA LEU A 97 -7.77 -5.91 15.56
C LEU A 97 -6.37 -6.18 14.98
N GLU A 98 -5.97 -7.44 14.89
CA GLU A 98 -4.67 -7.82 14.33
C GLU A 98 -4.55 -7.52 12.84
N MET A 99 -5.65 -7.61 12.09
CA MET A 99 -5.68 -7.23 10.68
C MET A 99 -5.69 -5.71 10.46
N LYS A 100 -6.24 -4.94 11.41
CA LYS A 100 -6.26 -3.46 11.36
C LYS A 100 -4.89 -2.86 11.68
N LYS A 101 -4.20 -3.45 12.66
CA LYS A 101 -2.95 -2.94 13.25
C LYS A 101 -1.84 -2.56 12.25
N PRO A 102 -1.64 -3.27 11.12
CA PRO A 102 -0.59 -2.91 10.17
C PRO A 102 -0.84 -1.60 9.41
N PHE A 103 -2.10 -1.13 9.32
CA PHE A 103 -2.47 0.01 8.48
C PHE A 103 -2.17 1.36 9.13
N VAL A 104 -1.49 2.22 8.39
CA VAL A 104 -1.26 3.63 8.71
C VAL A 104 -1.74 4.47 7.52
N PHE A 105 -2.66 5.40 7.78
CA PHE A 105 -3.30 6.22 6.75
C PHE A 105 -2.66 7.60 6.63
N TYR A 106 -2.42 8.01 5.39
CA TYR A 106 -1.91 9.33 5.03
C TYR A 106 -2.88 10.03 4.07
N ASN A 107 -3.02 11.35 4.23
CA ASN A 107 -3.88 12.15 3.36
C ASN A 107 -3.13 12.48 2.06
N LEU A 108 -3.66 12.02 0.93
CA LEU A 108 -3.04 12.23 -0.38
C LEU A 108 -2.90 13.72 -0.73
N LYS A 109 -3.84 14.58 -0.32
CA LYS A 109 -3.81 16.02 -0.65
C LYS A 109 -2.69 16.76 0.09
N GLU A 110 -2.44 16.38 1.34
CA GLU A 110 -1.38 16.99 2.15
C GLU A 110 0.00 16.67 1.54
N TYR A 111 0.22 15.41 1.14
CA TYR A 111 1.45 15.01 0.48
C TYR A 111 1.55 15.50 -0.98
N GLY A 112 0.46 15.48 -1.75
CA GLY A 112 0.46 15.94 -3.14
C GLY A 112 0.86 17.41 -3.29
N ASN A 113 0.40 18.27 -2.37
CA ASN A 113 0.77 19.68 -2.34
C ASN A 113 2.28 19.90 -2.08
N ASP A 114 2.87 19.13 -1.17
CA ASP A 114 4.29 19.21 -0.83
C ASP A 114 5.21 18.77 -1.98
N TYR A 115 4.68 17.99 -2.93
CA TYR A 115 5.43 17.47 -4.08
C TYR A 115 4.92 17.97 -5.44
N LYS A 116 3.96 18.90 -5.46
CA LYS A 116 3.32 19.41 -6.70
C LYS A 116 2.78 18.31 -7.62
N ILE A 117 2.26 17.23 -7.05
CA ILE A 117 1.62 16.16 -7.80
C ILE A 117 0.13 16.49 -7.84
N SER A 118 -0.35 16.94 -9.01
CA SER A 118 -1.76 17.21 -9.30
C SER A 118 -2.52 15.94 -9.66
#